data_AF-D3AUA3-F1
#
_entry.id   AF-D3AUA3-F1
#
_cell.length_a   1.000
_cell.length_b   1.000
_cell.length_c   1.000
_cell.angle_alpha   90.00
_cell.angle_beta   90.00
_cell.angle_gamma   90.00
#
_symmetry.space_group_name_H-M   'P 1'
#
loop_
_entity.id
_entity.type
_entity.pdbx_description
1 polymer ?
#
loop_
_entity_poly.entity_id
_entity_poly.type
_entity_poly.pdbx_seq_one_letter_code
_entity_poly.pdbx_strand_id
1 'polypeptide(L)'
;MMEHDFLKQFWKRMKSVGMYALLFQNSFQKTTWKQYGFLKMDEQINMIFAVLLYIMEQSLKDEPCTMDDIGAYLDSVNQKYLQKPLSYEECKELG
;
A
#
# COMPACT_ATOMS: atom_id res chain seq x y z
N MET A 1 -26.22 -29.10 -3.98
CA MET A 1 -24.86 -28.57 -4.20
C MET A 1 -24.59 -27.61 -3.06
N MET A 2 -23.47 -27.75 -2.33
CA MET A 2 -23.14 -26.85 -1.22
C MET A 2 -22.81 -25.48 -1.82
N GLU A 3 -23.63 -24.48 -1.55
CA GLU A 3 -23.41 -23.13 -2.06
C GLU A 3 -22.26 -22.50 -1.25
N HIS A 4 -21.21 -22.04 -1.92
CA HIS A 4 -20.08 -21.40 -1.28
C HIS A 4 -20.46 -19.97 -0.88
N ASP A 5 -21.10 -19.83 0.28
CA ASP A 5 -21.65 -18.55 0.76
C ASP A 5 -20.62 -17.40 0.82
N PHE A 6 -19.35 -17.72 1.09
CA PHE A 6 -18.26 -16.74 1.08
C PHE A 6 -17.95 -16.17 -0.33
N LEU A 7 -18.36 -16.87 -1.39
CA LEU A 7 -18.25 -16.42 -2.79
C LEU A 7 -19.48 -15.67 -3.29
N LYS A 8 -20.47 -15.37 -2.43
CA LYS A 8 -21.58 -14.48 -2.80
C LYS A 8 -21.03 -13.17 -3.37
N GLN A 9 -21.63 -12.71 -4.47
CA GLN A 9 -21.16 -11.57 -5.27
C GLN A 9 -19.75 -11.77 -5.86
N PHE A 10 -19.44 -13.01 -6.31
CA PHE A 10 -18.13 -13.43 -6.82
C PHE A 10 -17.44 -12.37 -7.71
N TRP A 11 -18.10 -11.95 -8.80
CA TRP A 11 -17.50 -10.99 -9.75
C TRP A 11 -17.16 -9.65 -9.12
N LYS A 12 -18.00 -9.15 -8.19
CA LYS A 12 -17.73 -7.90 -7.47
C LYS A 12 -16.47 -8.03 -6.61
N ARG A 13 -16.32 -9.14 -5.89
CA ARG A 13 -15.14 -9.43 -5.04
C ARG A 13 -13.88 -9.64 -5.87
N MET A 14 -13.97 -10.43 -6.95
CA MET A 14 -12.85 -10.71 -7.84
C MET A 14 -12.36 -9.47 -8.59
N LYS A 15 -13.24 -8.49 -8.86
CA LYS A 15 -12.84 -7.21 -9.41
C LYS A 15 -11.86 -6.47 -8.49
N SER A 16 -12.11 -6.47 -7.18
CA SER A 16 -11.17 -5.90 -6.20
C SER A 16 -9.84 -6.67 -6.16
N VAL A 17 -9.90 -8.00 -6.15
CA VAL A 17 -8.68 -8.85 -6.17
C VAL A 17 -7.82 -8.56 -7.41
N GLY A 18 -8.44 -8.54 -8.60
CA GLY A 18 -7.75 -8.23 -9.85
C GLY A 18 -7.17 -6.82 -9.89
N MET A 19 -7.88 -5.83 -9.33
CA MET A 19 -7.40 -4.46 -9.22
C MET A 19 -6.15 -4.36 -8.33
N TYR A 20 -6.14 -5.02 -7.17
CA TYR A 20 -4.95 -5.07 -6.31
C TYR A 20 -3.79 -5.79 -6.99
N ALA A 21 -4.04 -6.91 -7.67
CA ALA A 21 -3.00 -7.63 -8.40
C ALA A 21 -2.32 -6.75 -9.48
N LEU A 22 -3.10 -5.99 -10.25
CA LEU A 22 -2.57 -5.05 -11.24
C LEU A 22 -1.78 -3.91 -10.59
N LEU A 23 -2.27 -3.36 -9.47
CA LEU A 23 -1.56 -2.34 -8.71
C LEU A 23 -0.20 -2.85 -8.23
N PHE A 24 -0.15 -4.04 -7.63
CA PHE A 24 1.10 -4.65 -7.17
C PHE A 24 2.06 -4.92 -8.32
N GLN A 25 1.56 -5.48 -9.43
CA GLN A 25 2.39 -5.73 -10.60
C GLN A 25 3.04 -4.44 -11.12
N ASN A 26 2.28 -3.36 -11.25
CA ASN A 26 2.79 -2.07 -11.70
C ASN A 26 3.81 -1.48 -10.71
N SER A 27 3.57 -1.62 -9.41
CA SER A 27 4.46 -1.12 -8.36
C SER A 27 5.78 -1.88 -8.33
N PHE A 28 5.75 -3.21 -8.44
CA PHE A 28 6.96 -4.05 -8.42
C PHE A 28 7.84 -3.87 -9.65
N GLN A 29 7.25 -3.59 -10.82
CA GLN A 29 7.99 -3.32 -12.06
C GLN A 29 8.87 -2.07 -11.97
N LYS A 30 8.50 -1.07 -11.16
CA LYS A 30 9.25 0.18 -11.04
C LYS A 30 10.56 0.03 -10.26
N THR A 31 10.76 -1.06 -9.52
CA THR A 31 11.94 -1.33 -8.68
C THR A 31 12.29 -0.29 -7.60
N THR A 32 11.53 0.81 -7.50
CA THR A 32 11.71 1.89 -6.51
C THR A 32 11.87 1.36 -5.10
N TRP A 33 10.96 0.48 -4.65
CA TRP A 33 11.05 -0.18 -3.34
C TRP A 33 12.41 -0.83 -3.07
N LYS A 34 12.98 -1.51 -4.07
CA LYS A 34 14.27 -2.19 -3.93
C LYS A 34 15.42 -1.20 -3.76
N GLN A 35 15.35 -0.03 -4.41
CA GLN A 35 16.35 1.03 -4.28
C GLN A 35 16.41 1.57 -2.84
N TYR A 36 15.26 1.62 -2.17
CA TYR A 36 15.14 2.04 -0.76
C TYR A 36 15.19 0.88 0.25
N GLY A 37 15.71 -0.29 -0.14
CA GLY A 37 15.98 -1.40 0.80
C GLY A 37 14.79 -2.29 1.18
N PHE A 38 13.67 -2.20 0.44
CA PHE A 38 12.53 -3.14 0.53
C PHE A 38 12.74 -4.29 -0.46
N LEU A 39 13.51 -5.28 -0.04
CA LEU A 39 13.94 -6.36 -0.93
C LEU A 39 12.94 -7.52 -1.00
N LYS A 40 12.20 -7.75 0.09
CA LYS A 40 11.27 -8.87 0.16
C LYS A 40 9.89 -8.46 -0.38
N MET A 41 9.24 -9.39 -1.08
CA MET A 41 7.95 -9.13 -1.72
C MET A 41 6.85 -8.83 -0.70
N ASP A 42 6.84 -9.55 0.44
CA ASP A 42 5.90 -9.32 1.54
C ASP A 42 6.06 -7.92 2.14
N GLU A 43 7.30 -7.44 2.32
CA GLU A 43 7.55 -6.05 2.76
C GLU A 43 6.93 -5.04 1.77
N GLN A 44 7.14 -5.22 0.47
CA GLN A 44 6.58 -4.32 -0.56
C GLN A 44 5.05 -4.36 -0.59
N ILE A 45 4.44 -5.54 -0.47
CA ILE A 45 2.97 -5.70 -0.37
C ILE A 45 2.44 -4.95 0.84
N ASN A 46 3.08 -5.13 2.01
CA ASN A 46 2.67 -4.49 3.25
C ASN A 46 2.74 -2.97 3.16
N MET A 47 3.77 -2.41 2.50
CA MET A 47 3.89 -0.97 2.29
C MET A 47 2.75 -0.43 1.43
N ILE A 48 2.42 -1.10 0.33
CA ILE A 48 1.32 -0.67 -0.53
C ILE A 48 -0.01 -0.73 0.24
N PHE A 49 -0.25 -1.78 1.04
CA PHE A 49 -1.42 -1.84 1.89
C PHE A 49 -1.44 -0.76 2.98
N ALA A 50 -0.30 -0.44 3.59
CA ALA A 50 -0.21 0.63 4.58
C ALA A 50 -0.64 1.97 3.98
N VAL A 51 -0.16 2.31 2.77
CA VAL A 51 -0.57 3.51 2.03
C VAL A 51 -2.07 3.48 1.70
N LEU A 52 -2.59 2.35 1.18
CA LEU A 52 -4.02 2.23 0.86
C LEU A 52 -4.92 2.39 2.10
N LEU A 53 -4.51 1.83 3.24
CA LEU A 53 -5.23 1.97 4.52
C LEU A 53 -5.20 3.42 5.01
N TYR A 54 -4.07 4.11 4.87
CA TYR A 54 -3.97 5.52 5.22
C TYR A 54 -4.87 6.40 4.33
N ILE A 55 -4.85 6.20 3.01
CA ILE A 55 -5.75 6.91 2.08
C ILE A 55 -7.21 6.63 2.44
N MET A 56 -7.56 5.39 2.76
CA MET A 56 -8.91 5.02 3.20
C MET A 56 -9.30 5.73 4.50
N GLU A 57 -8.41 5.76 5.48
CA GLU A 57 -8.63 6.47 6.75
C GLU A 57 -8.88 7.97 6.53
N GLN A 58 -8.08 8.63 5.70
CA GLN A 58 -8.29 10.04 5.35
C GLN A 58 -9.62 10.25 4.60
N SER A 59 -9.94 9.33 3.67
CA SER A 59 -11.22 9.37 2.93
C SER A 59 -12.43 9.19 3.84
N LEU A 60 -12.34 8.34 4.86
CA LEU A 60 -13.42 8.15 5.84
C LEU A 60 -13.61 9.37 6.75
N LYS A 61 -12.57 10.20 6.91
CA LYS A 61 -12.63 11.48 7.64
C LYS A 61 -13.06 12.66 6.76
N ASP A 62 -13.28 12.44 5.46
CA ASP A 62 -13.46 13.48 4.46
C ASP A 62 -12.30 14.52 4.46
N GLU A 63 -11.09 14.08 4.82
CA GLU A 63 -9.88 14.91 4.82
C GLU A 63 -9.11 14.74 3.50
N PRO A 64 -8.51 15.83 2.96
CA PRO A 64 -7.64 15.72 1.79
C PRO A 64 -6.41 14.87 2.14
N CYS A 65 -6.02 13.99 1.22
CA CYS A 65 -4.82 13.17 1.34
C CYS A 65 -3.88 13.50 0.18
N THR A 66 -2.85 14.29 0.45
CA THR A 66 -1.83 14.69 -0.52
C THR A 66 -0.63 13.74 -0.51
N MET A 67 0.23 13.85 -1.52
CA MET A 67 1.49 13.09 -1.55
C MET A 67 2.40 13.42 -0.35
N ASP A 68 2.38 14.68 0.12
CA ASP A 68 3.14 15.08 1.30
C ASP A 68 2.62 14.39 2.58
N ASP A 69 1.30 14.24 2.69
CA ASP A 69 0.66 13.53 3.82
C ASP A 69 1.04 12.04 3.80
N ILE A 70 1.02 11.41 2.62
CA ILE A 70 1.45 10.03 2.44
C ILE A 70 2.93 9.87 2.82
N GLY A 71 3.81 10.76 2.35
CA GLY A 71 5.23 10.75 2.68
C GLY A 71 5.50 10.88 4.19
N ALA A 72 4.79 11.81 4.86
CA ALA A 72 4.88 11.98 6.31
C ALA A 72 4.36 10.76 7.09
N TYR A 73 3.29 10.13 6.60
CA TYR A 73 2.78 8.87 7.15
C TYR A 73 3.82 7.74 6.98
N LEU A 74 4.42 7.61 5.81
CA LEU A 74 5.44 6.60 5.53
C LEU A 74 6.69 6.77 6.40
N ASP A 75 7.14 8.01 6.62
CA ASP A 75 8.22 8.31 7.56
C ASP A 75 7.87 7.88 8.99
N SER A 76 6.65 8.20 9.45
CA SER A 76 6.15 7.78 10.76
C SER A 76 6.11 6.25 10.92
N VAL A 77 5.65 5.54 9.87
CA VAL A 77 5.64 4.07 9.83
C VAL A 77 7.05 3.50 9.85
N ASN A 78 7.96 4.10 9.07
CA ASN A 78 9.35 3.68 9.02
C ASN A 78 10.03 3.82 10.39
N GLN A 79 9.95 5.00 11.00
CA GLN A 79 10.55 5.26 12.31
C GLN A 79 10.00 4.33 13.40
N LYS A 80 8.69 4.06 13.38
CA LYS A 80 8.03 3.28 14.43
C LYS A 80 8.17 1.77 14.27
N TYR A 81 8.14 1.25 13.04
CA TYR A 81 7.99 -0.19 12.80
C TYR A 81 9.07 -0.80 11.90
N LEU A 82 9.47 -0.13 10.81
CA LEU A 82 10.35 -0.74 9.80
C LEU A 82 11.83 -0.53 10.11
N GLN A 83 12.15 0.62 10.74
CA GLN A 83 13.49 1.04 11.15
C GLN A 83 14.53 0.93 10.02
N LYS A 84 14.11 1.19 8.78
CA LYS A 84 15.01 1.27 7.63
C LYS A 84 15.75 2.61 7.67
N PRO A 85 17.02 2.67 7.22
CA PRO A 85 17.82 3.90 7.20
C PRO A 85 17.36 4.81 6.05
N LEU A 86 16.14 5.33 6.14
CA LEU A 86 15.55 6.26 5.17
C LEU A 86 15.48 7.65 5.79
N SER A 87 15.81 8.65 4.99
CA SER A 87 15.53 10.06 5.29
C SER A 87 14.06 10.40 5.05
N TYR A 88 13.63 11.54 5.57
CA TYR A 88 12.27 12.04 5.37
C TYR A 88 11.97 12.30 3.88
N GLU A 89 12.95 12.82 3.15
CA GLU A 89 12.88 13.10 1.71
C GLU A 89 12.72 11.81 0.90
N GLU A 90 13.46 10.75 1.25
CA GLU A 90 13.29 9.44 0.62
C GLU A 90 11.91 8.83 0.94
N CYS A 91 11.39 9.03 2.15
CA CYS A 91 10.01 8.63 2.50
C CYS A 91 8.96 9.38 1.68
N LYS A 92 9.19 10.66 1.34
CA LYS A 92 8.33 11.42 0.43
C LYS A 92 8.37 10.88 -1.00
N GLU A 93 9.53 10.46 -1.47
CA GLU A 93 9.68 9.87 -2.82
C GLU A 93 8.99 8.51 -2.96
N LEU A 94 8.67 7.84 -1.83
CA LEU A 94 7.90 6.59 -1.80
C LEU A 94 6.37 6.81 -1.87
N GLY A 95 5.89 8.04 -1.63
CA GLY A 95 4.47 8.40 -1.55
C GLY A 95 3.76 8.56 -2.89
#